data_AF-A0A2L2Z6D2-F1
#
_entry.id   AF-A0A2L2Z6D2-F1
#
_cell.length_a   1.000
_cell.length_b   1.000
_cell.length_c   1.000
_cell.angle_alpha   90.00
_cell.angle_beta   90.00
_cell.angle_gamma   90.00
#
_symmetry.space_group_name_H-M   'P 1'
#
loop_
_entity.id
_entity.type
_entity.pdbx_description
1 polymer ?
#
loop_
_entity_poly.entity_id
_entity_poly.type
_entity_poly.pdbx_seq_one_letter_code
_entity_poly.pdbx_strand_id
1 'polypeptide(L)'
;EYQALLEELFKQEQEALKVKNEKQDEKENAETREGFILSREREFRRAQEKRIAAEKRLLLQHQQQEENEGQRAISDQDINGDGKLTLDEIKSFKRFDYDGDGVVSDNEAQFYMHKKDEVTLEDFLSSGWKIMKPAFTMEELESPIQDTTT
;
A
#
# COMPACT_ATOMS: atom_id res chain seq x y z
N GLU A 1 -29.66 49.17 61.59
CA GLU A 1 -28.33 48.79 61.08
C GLU A 1 -28.18 47.28 60.92
N TYR A 2 -28.38 46.47 61.97
CA TYR A 2 -28.26 45.00 61.90
C TYR A 2 -29.17 44.30 60.87
N GLN A 3 -30.43 44.72 60.73
CA GLN A 3 -31.36 44.15 59.74
C GLN A 3 -30.95 44.44 58.28
N ALA A 4 -30.45 45.64 58.00
CA ALA A 4 -29.96 46.01 56.67
C ALA A 4 -28.71 45.21 56.29
N LEU A 5 -27.80 44.98 57.25
CA LEU A 5 -26.61 44.16 57.05
C LEU A 5 -26.96 42.69 56.75
N LEU A 6 -27.98 42.14 57.42
CA LEU A 6 -28.48 40.78 57.15
C LEU A 6 -29.07 40.68 55.75
N GLU A 7 -29.89 41.64 55.33
CA GLU A 7 -30.50 41.65 54.01
C GLU A 7 -29.46 41.78 52.89
N GLU A 8 -28.43 42.61 53.11
CA GLU A 8 -27.30 42.75 52.19
C GLU A 8 -26.47 41.45 52.10
N LEU A 9 -26.21 40.79 53.22
CA LEU A 9 -25.52 39.49 53.25
C LEU A 9 -26.32 38.40 52.53
N PHE A 10 -27.63 38.32 52.74
CA PHE A 10 -28.48 37.38 52.02
C PHE A 10 -28.46 37.63 50.52
N LYS A 11 -28.51 38.90 50.10
CA LYS A 11 -28.41 39.28 48.70
C LYS A 11 -27.06 38.86 48.10
N GLN A 12 -25.96 39.12 48.81
CA GLN A 12 -24.61 38.71 48.40
C GLN A 12 -24.47 37.19 48.30
N GLU A 13 -25.06 36.43 49.23
CA GLU A 13 -25.08 34.97 49.18
C GLU A 13 -25.83 34.45 47.94
N GLN A 14 -27.01 35.02 47.64
CA GLN A 14 -27.79 34.66 46.45
C GLN A 14 -27.04 35.00 45.16
N GLU A 15 -26.41 36.16 45.07
CA GLU A 15 -25.58 36.55 43.93
C GLU A 15 -24.36 35.61 43.77
N ALA A 16 -23.70 35.27 44.88
CA ALA A 16 -22.56 34.33 44.86
C ALA A 16 -22.98 32.93 44.41
N LEU A 17 -24.14 32.42 44.86
CA LEU A 17 -24.68 31.13 44.42
C LEU A 17 -25.04 31.14 42.93
N LYS A 18 -25.64 32.24 42.45
CA LYS A 18 -25.97 32.40 41.03
C LYS A 18 -24.71 32.37 40.17
N VAL A 19 -23.70 33.17 40.53
CA VAL A 19 -22.41 33.20 39.82
C VAL A 19 -21.72 31.84 39.88
N LYS A 20 -21.80 31.11 41.00
CA LYS A 20 -21.25 29.76 41.11
C LYS A 20 -21.93 28.78 40.16
N ASN A 21 -23.25 28.81 40.07
CA ASN A 21 -24.01 27.93 39.17
C ASN A 21 -23.73 28.27 37.70
N GLU A 22 -23.75 29.55 37.32
CA GLU A 22 -23.43 29.99 35.96
C GLU A 22 -22.02 29.54 35.54
N LYS A 23 -21.01 29.69 36.41
CA LYS A 23 -19.65 29.20 36.14
C LYS A 23 -19.58 27.68 36.03
N GLN A 24 -20.39 26.96 36.80
CA GLN A 24 -20.44 25.50 36.73
C GLN A 24 -21.06 25.05 35.41
N ASP A 25 -22.15 25.69 34.96
CA ASP A 25 -22.79 25.42 33.68
C ASP A 25 -21.87 25.75 32.49
N GLU A 26 -21.14 26.86 32.57
CA GLU A 26 -20.11 27.21 31.58
C GLU A 26 -19.00 26.17 31.50
N LYS A 27 -18.52 25.70 32.67
CA LYS A 27 -17.51 24.65 32.74
C LYS A 27 -18.00 23.34 32.13
N GLU A 28 -19.20 22.88 32.49
CA GLU A 28 -19.76 21.64 31.96
C GLU A 28 -20.01 21.72 30.45
N ASN A 29 -20.46 22.87 29.96
CA ASN A 29 -20.59 23.13 28.52
C ASN A 29 -19.24 23.12 27.81
N ALA A 30 -18.19 23.69 28.42
CA ALA A 30 -16.84 23.65 27.89
C ALA A 30 -16.29 22.21 27.84
N GLU A 31 -16.40 21.46 28.94
CA GLU A 31 -15.97 20.07 29.03
C GLU A 31 -16.70 19.16 28.02
N THR A 32 -17.99 19.39 27.80
CA THR A 32 -18.78 18.64 26.81
C THR A 32 -18.29 18.92 25.38
N ARG A 33 -17.98 20.19 25.07
CA ARG A 33 -17.43 20.58 23.76
C ARG A 33 -16.05 19.97 23.54
N GLU A 34 -15.17 20.05 24.54
CA GLU A 34 -13.85 19.45 24.48
C GLU A 34 -13.95 17.93 24.32
N GLY A 35 -14.81 17.27 25.09
CA GLY A 35 -15.07 15.84 24.99
C GLY A 35 -15.54 15.42 23.58
N PHE A 36 -16.45 16.20 22.98
CA PHE A 36 -16.91 15.96 21.61
C PHE A 36 -15.78 16.11 20.59
N ILE A 37 -14.96 17.16 20.70
CA ILE A 37 -13.82 17.39 19.79
C ILE A 37 -12.80 16.26 19.92
N LEU A 38 -12.43 15.88 21.16
CA LEU A 38 -11.49 14.80 21.42
C LEU A 38 -12.00 13.44 20.92
N SER A 39 -13.30 13.17 21.08
CA SER A 39 -13.91 11.95 20.54
C SER A 39 -13.79 11.90 19.02
N ARG A 40 -14.16 12.99 18.34
CA ARG A 40 -14.10 13.08 16.89
C ARG A 40 -12.67 12.99 16.35
N GLU A 41 -11.71 13.62 17.03
CA GLU A 41 -10.29 13.52 16.68
C GLU A 41 -9.79 12.07 16.81
N ARG A 42 -10.16 11.38 17.89
CA ARG A 42 -9.82 9.98 18.10
C ARG A 42 -10.38 9.09 17.01
N GLU A 43 -11.64 9.29 16.61
CA GLU A 43 -12.25 8.54 15.52
C GLU A 43 -11.57 8.80 14.19
N PHE A 44 -11.27 10.06 13.89
CA PHE A 44 -10.55 10.43 12.67
C PHE A 44 -9.15 9.81 12.63
N ARG A 45 -8.40 9.89 13.74
CA ARG A 45 -7.07 9.29 13.86
C ARG A 45 -7.11 7.78 13.64
N ARG A 46 -8.04 7.09 14.30
CA ARG A 46 -8.25 5.63 14.11
C ARG A 46 -8.61 5.27 12.68
N ALA A 47 -9.44 6.08 12.02
CA ALA A 47 -9.79 5.87 10.62
C ALA A 47 -8.59 6.06 9.69
N GLN A 48 -7.78 7.09 9.92
CA GLN A 48 -6.53 7.33 9.18
C GLN A 48 -5.53 6.19 9.39
N GLU A 49 -5.29 5.77 10.63
CA GLU A 49 -4.38 4.66 10.96
C GLU A 49 -4.83 3.36 10.28
N LYS A 50 -6.14 3.07 10.27
CA LYS A 50 -6.68 1.90 9.55
C LYS A 50 -6.46 1.99 8.05
N ARG A 51 -6.64 3.17 7.44
CA ARG A 51 -6.40 3.38 6.00
C ARG A 51 -4.92 3.17 5.66
N ILE A 52 -4.02 3.78 6.42
CA ILE A 52 -2.57 3.63 6.24
C ILE A 52 -2.16 2.16 6.41
N ALA A 53 -2.69 1.47 7.42
CA ALA A 53 -2.42 0.06 7.65
C ALA A 53 -2.94 -0.83 6.50
N ALA A 54 -4.14 -0.54 5.97
CA ALA A 54 -4.70 -1.26 4.83
C ALA A 54 -3.89 -1.04 3.55
N GLU A 55 -3.50 0.20 3.26
CA GLU A 55 -2.66 0.56 2.12
C GLU A 55 -1.29 -0.11 2.20
N LYS A 56 -0.64 -0.07 3.38
CA LYS A 56 0.62 -0.76 3.61
C LYS A 56 0.50 -2.27 3.40
N ARG A 57 -0.62 -2.88 3.84
CA ARG A 57 -0.87 -4.30 3.65
C ARG A 57 -1.05 -4.65 2.17
N LEU A 58 -1.78 -3.83 1.43
CA LEU A 58 -1.93 -4.02 -0.02
C LEU A 58 -0.59 -3.89 -0.74
N LEU A 59 0.24 -2.91 -0.38
CA LEU A 59 1.57 -2.75 -0.96
C LEU A 59 2.46 -3.96 -0.68
N LEU A 60 2.48 -4.46 0.56
CA LEU A 60 3.23 -5.67 0.93
C LEU A 60 2.73 -6.91 0.18
N GLN A 61 1.41 -7.04 0.01
CA GLN A 61 0.84 -8.14 -0.75
C GLN A 61 1.23 -8.08 -2.22
N HIS A 62 1.16 -6.90 -2.84
CA HIS A 62 1.58 -6.70 -4.23
C HIS A 62 3.07 -7.03 -4.39
N GLN A 63 3.91 -6.50 -3.49
CA GLN A 63 5.34 -6.80 -3.50
C GLN A 63 5.61 -8.32 -3.40
N GLN A 64 4.95 -8.99 -2.47
CA GLN A 64 5.10 -10.43 -2.30
C GLN A 64 4.57 -11.23 -3.49
N GLN A 65 3.50 -10.78 -4.14
CA GLN A 65 3.01 -11.37 -5.39
C GLN A 65 4.05 -11.20 -6.50
N GLU A 66 4.61 -10.00 -6.68
CA GLU A 66 5.64 -9.74 -7.68
C GLU A 66 6.90 -10.57 -7.45
N GLU A 67 7.33 -10.71 -6.19
CA GLU A 67 8.47 -11.56 -5.82
C GLU A 67 8.18 -13.04 -6.12
N ASN A 68 6.98 -13.53 -5.77
CA ASN A 68 6.59 -14.91 -6.03
C ASN A 68 6.46 -15.22 -7.53
N GLU A 69 5.91 -14.29 -8.32
CA GLU A 69 5.82 -14.43 -9.77
C GLU A 69 7.22 -14.46 -10.40
N GLY A 70 8.12 -13.55 -9.97
CA GLY A 70 9.51 -13.56 -10.42
C GLY A 70 10.27 -14.83 -10.03
N GLN A 71 10.02 -15.36 -8.82
CA GLN A 71 10.63 -16.63 -8.37
C GLN A 71 10.11 -17.83 -9.15
N ARG A 72 8.84 -17.84 -9.53
CA ARG A 72 8.29 -18.89 -10.40
C ARG A 72 8.87 -18.78 -11.80
N ALA A 73 8.87 -17.57 -12.35
CA ALA A 73 9.41 -17.29 -13.67
C ALA A 73 10.85 -17.78 -13.83
N ILE A 74 11.75 -17.42 -12.92
CA ILE A 74 13.13 -17.91 -13.01
C ILE A 74 13.23 -19.42 -12.76
N SER A 75 12.45 -19.99 -11.84
CA SER A 75 12.47 -21.44 -11.61
C SER A 75 11.95 -22.24 -12.81
N ASP A 76 11.05 -21.68 -13.62
CA ASP A 76 10.56 -22.30 -14.85
C ASP A 76 11.59 -22.19 -15.98
N GLN A 77 12.56 -21.29 -15.84
CA GLN A 77 13.57 -20.99 -16.85
C GLN A 77 14.95 -21.55 -16.57
N ASP A 78 15.29 -21.73 -15.31
CA ASP A 78 16.50 -22.38 -14.83
C ASP A 78 16.34 -23.89 -15.05
N ILE A 79 16.60 -24.32 -16.29
CA ILE A 79 16.43 -25.72 -16.72
C ILE A 79 17.44 -26.60 -15.99
N ASN A 80 18.63 -26.08 -15.71
CA ASN A 80 19.71 -26.83 -15.08
C ASN A 80 19.62 -26.84 -13.54
N GLY A 81 18.81 -25.95 -12.95
CA GLY A 81 18.55 -25.85 -11.51
C GLY A 81 19.74 -25.32 -10.71
N ASP A 82 20.65 -24.57 -11.33
CA ASP A 82 21.87 -24.06 -10.70
C ASP A 82 21.67 -22.75 -9.93
N GLY A 83 20.45 -22.19 -9.97
CA GLY A 83 20.06 -20.95 -9.29
C GLY A 83 20.52 -19.69 -10.02
N LYS A 84 21.00 -19.83 -11.26
CA LYS A 84 21.36 -18.74 -12.16
C LYS A 84 20.64 -18.94 -13.48
N LEU A 85 20.45 -17.84 -14.18
CA LEU A 85 19.89 -17.86 -15.51
C LEU A 85 21.00 -17.44 -16.48
N THR A 86 21.22 -18.27 -17.49
CA THR A 86 22.24 -18.06 -18.52
C THR A 86 21.61 -17.63 -19.85
N LEU A 87 22.40 -16.99 -20.72
CA LEU A 87 21.94 -16.58 -22.06
C LEU A 87 21.39 -17.76 -22.87
N ASP A 88 22.00 -18.95 -22.75
CA ASP A 88 21.59 -20.14 -23.50
C ASP A 88 20.20 -20.64 -23.07
N GLU A 89 19.91 -20.57 -21.76
CA GLU A 89 18.60 -20.89 -21.21
C GLU A 89 17.54 -19.90 -21.69
N ILE A 90 17.82 -18.59 -21.65
CA ILE A 90 16.92 -17.56 -22.20
C ILE A 90 16.59 -17.84 -23.67
N LYS A 91 17.62 -18.14 -24.48
CA LYS A 91 17.45 -18.39 -25.92
C LYS A 91 16.56 -19.59 -26.23
N SER A 92 16.49 -20.55 -25.31
CA SER A 92 15.64 -21.73 -25.44
C SER A 92 14.15 -21.40 -25.33
N PHE A 93 13.78 -20.24 -24.75
CA PHE A 93 12.39 -19.83 -24.59
C PHE A 93 11.96 -18.82 -25.65
N LYS A 94 11.11 -19.27 -26.58
CA LYS A 94 10.51 -18.42 -27.62
C LYS A 94 9.72 -17.21 -27.10
N ARG A 95 9.31 -17.20 -25.83
CA ARG A 95 8.59 -16.07 -25.24
C ARG A 95 9.42 -14.78 -25.14
N PHE A 96 10.72 -14.85 -25.37
CA PHE A 96 11.61 -13.69 -25.44
C PHE A 96 11.97 -13.25 -26.86
N ASP A 97 11.45 -13.95 -27.86
CA ASP A 97 11.56 -13.56 -29.25
C ASP A 97 10.74 -12.28 -29.43
N TYR A 98 11.42 -11.13 -29.54
CA TYR A 98 10.78 -9.83 -29.60
C TYR A 98 10.50 -9.44 -31.06
N ASP A 99 11.35 -9.84 -32.00
CA ASP A 99 11.17 -9.57 -33.43
C ASP A 99 10.27 -10.59 -34.16
N GLY A 100 9.94 -11.71 -33.50
CA GLY A 100 9.00 -12.72 -33.96
C GLY A 100 9.55 -13.58 -35.09
N ASP A 101 10.88 -13.68 -35.21
CA ASP A 101 11.55 -14.46 -36.26
C ASP A 101 11.58 -15.98 -35.98
N GLY A 102 11.13 -16.38 -34.78
CA GLY A 102 11.06 -17.75 -34.29
C GLY A 102 12.32 -18.21 -33.53
N VAL A 103 13.35 -17.36 -33.41
CA VAL A 103 14.65 -17.64 -32.79
C VAL A 103 15.10 -16.45 -31.93
N VAL A 104 15.24 -16.67 -30.63
CA VAL A 104 15.78 -15.64 -29.74
C VAL A 104 17.25 -15.38 -30.04
N SER A 105 17.55 -14.17 -30.51
CA SER A 105 18.90 -13.71 -30.83
C SER A 105 19.70 -13.35 -29.57
N ASP A 106 21.05 -13.39 -29.65
CA ASP A 106 21.95 -12.97 -28.55
C ASP A 106 21.62 -11.57 -28.02
N ASN A 107 21.31 -10.63 -28.92
CA ASN A 107 20.98 -9.26 -28.55
C ASN A 107 19.67 -9.17 -27.75
N GLU A 108 18.69 -10.01 -28.07
CA GLU A 108 17.39 -10.04 -27.39
C GLU A 108 17.54 -10.66 -26.00
N ALA A 109 18.22 -11.81 -25.92
CA ALA A 109 18.53 -12.43 -24.64
C ALA A 109 19.32 -11.48 -23.72
N GLN A 110 20.30 -10.78 -24.28
CA GLN A 110 21.12 -9.81 -23.55
C GLN A 110 20.35 -8.55 -23.13
N PHE A 111 19.29 -8.16 -23.87
CA PHE A 111 18.40 -7.07 -23.47
C PHE A 111 17.65 -7.42 -22.18
N TYR A 112 17.04 -8.61 -22.12
CA TYR A 112 16.33 -9.07 -20.93
C TYR A 112 17.24 -9.35 -19.73
N MET A 113 18.50 -9.73 -19.97
CA MET A 113 19.52 -9.93 -18.93
C MET A 113 20.29 -8.65 -18.57
N HIS A 114 19.88 -7.48 -19.09
CA HIS A 114 20.50 -6.18 -18.80
C HIS A 114 22.01 -6.16 -19.08
N LYS A 115 22.43 -6.71 -20.22
CA LYS A 115 23.84 -6.81 -20.67
C LYS A 115 24.75 -7.67 -19.78
N LYS A 116 24.19 -8.59 -19.01
CA LYS A 116 24.93 -9.63 -18.30
C LYS A 116 24.77 -10.97 -19.03
N ASP A 117 25.83 -11.76 -19.07
CA ASP A 117 25.81 -13.13 -19.62
C ASP A 117 25.17 -14.13 -18.64
N GLU A 118 25.23 -13.82 -17.35
CA GLU A 118 24.70 -14.62 -16.25
C GLU A 118 24.02 -13.68 -15.25
N VAL A 119 22.78 -13.98 -14.87
CA VAL A 119 22.11 -13.29 -13.76
C VAL A 119 21.76 -14.27 -12.67
N THR A 120 22.05 -13.88 -11.43
CA THR A 120 21.62 -14.61 -10.25
C THR A 120 20.14 -14.39 -9.99
N LEU A 121 19.52 -15.25 -9.17
CA LEU A 121 18.16 -15.06 -8.69
C LEU A 121 17.88 -13.65 -8.14
N GLU A 122 18.81 -13.10 -7.35
CA GLU A 122 18.65 -11.77 -6.74
C GLU A 122 18.71 -10.65 -7.78
N ASP A 123 19.64 -10.74 -8.73
CA ASP A 123 19.75 -9.80 -9.86
C ASP A 123 18.50 -9.84 -10.75
N PHE A 124 17.99 -11.05 -10.99
CA PHE A 124 16.77 -11.29 -11.75
C PHE A 124 15.58 -10.63 -11.05
N LEU A 125 15.30 -10.94 -9.78
CA LEU A 125 14.15 -10.38 -9.06
C LEU A 125 14.21 -8.84 -8.95
N SER A 126 15.41 -8.27 -8.80
CA SER A 126 15.61 -6.83 -8.64
C SER A 126 15.41 -6.05 -9.95
N SER A 127 15.94 -6.57 -11.06
CA SER A 127 16.06 -5.85 -12.33
C SER A 127 15.55 -6.62 -13.55
N GLY A 128 15.89 -7.91 -13.68
CA GLY A 128 15.46 -8.74 -14.80
C GLY A 128 13.94 -8.93 -14.86
N TRP A 129 13.30 -9.19 -13.72
CA TRP A 129 11.86 -9.41 -13.62
C TRP A 129 11.06 -8.19 -14.08
N LYS A 130 11.54 -6.96 -13.84
CA LYS A 130 10.85 -5.75 -14.31
C LYS A 130 10.79 -5.65 -15.83
N ILE A 131 11.79 -6.20 -16.52
CA ILE A 131 11.93 -6.19 -17.98
C ILE A 131 11.19 -7.40 -18.58
N MET A 132 11.23 -8.55 -17.90
CA MET A 132 10.61 -9.80 -18.38
C MET A 132 9.13 -9.93 -18.02
N LYS A 133 8.66 -9.31 -16.94
CA LYS A 133 7.26 -9.38 -16.49
C LYS A 133 6.26 -9.08 -17.62
N PRO A 134 6.43 -8.03 -18.45
CA PRO A 134 5.55 -7.80 -19.60
C PRO A 134 5.45 -9.01 -20.55
N ALA A 135 6.56 -9.67 -20.87
CA ALA A 135 6.58 -10.84 -21.75
C ALA A 135 5.80 -12.02 -21.13
N PHE A 136 5.87 -12.20 -19.81
CA PHE A 136 5.08 -13.22 -19.10
C PHE A 136 3.60 -12.86 -18.95
N THR A 137 3.27 -11.56 -18.84
CA THR A 137 1.87 -11.13 -18.66
C THR A 137 1.14 -11.01 -20.00
N MET A 138 1.85 -10.77 -21.11
CA MET A 138 1.28 -10.64 -22.46
C MET A 138 0.75 -11.97 -23.01
N GLU A 139 1.34 -13.11 -22.66
CA GLU A 139 0.86 -14.43 -23.07
C GLU A 139 -0.57 -14.73 -22.55
N GLU A 140 -0.98 -14.12 -21.44
CA GLU A 140 -2.36 -14.26 -20.92
C GLU A 140 -3.39 -13.46 -21.75
N LEU A 141 -2.96 -12.46 -22.52
CA LEU A 141 -3.82 -11.66 -23.41
C LEU A 141 -3.83 -12.14 -24.87
N GLU A 142 -2.88 -12.97 -25.28
CA GLU A 142 -2.81 -13.57 -26.63
C GLU A 142 -3.57 -14.90 -26.74
N SER A 143 -4.52 -15.15 -25.83
CA SER A 143 -5.59 -16.13 -26.08
C SER A 143 -6.34 -15.74 -27.36
N PRO A 144 -6.47 -16.64 -28.36
CA PRO A 144 -6.85 -16.27 -29.71
C PRO A 144 -8.27 -15.71 -29.74
N ILE A 145 -8.43 -14.56 -30.39
CA ILE A 145 -9.71 -14.09 -30.91
C ILE A 145 -10.18 -15.19 -31.87
N GLN A 146 -10.99 -16.13 -31.39
CA GLN A 146 -11.68 -17.06 -32.28
C GLN A 146 -12.67 -16.22 -33.08
N ASP A 147 -12.29 -15.95 -34.33
CA ASP A 147 -13.17 -15.54 -35.41
C ASP A 147 -14.44 -16.40 -35.38
N THR A 148 -15.52 -15.85 -34.82
CA THR A 148 -16.87 -16.37 -35.03
C THR A 148 -17.48 -15.59 -36.19
N THR A 149 -16.93 -15.81 -37.38
CA THR A 149 -17.65 -15.56 -38.63
C THR A 149 -18.25 -16.89 -39.09
N THR A 150 -19.54 -17.09 -38.83
CA THR A 150 -20.47 -17.86 -39.69
C THR A 150 -21.88 -17.37 -39.41
#